data_AF-L0WCQ6-F1
#
_entry.id   AF-L0WCQ6-F1
#
_cell.length_a   1.000
_cell.length_b   1.000
_cell.length_c   1.000
_cell.angle_alpha   90.00
_cell.angle_beta   90.00
_cell.angle_gamma   90.00
#
_symmetry.space_group_name_H-M   'P 1'
#
loop_
_entity.id
_entity.type
_entity.pdbx_description
1 polymer ?
#
loop_
_entity_poly.entity_id
_entity_poly.type
_entity_poly.pdbx_seq_one_letter_code
_entity_poly.pdbx_strand_id
1 'polypeptide(L)'
;MKSSERNPAALLRTLKKYTQPVAQSAADDTGKHKEFTIDELAREAGSTVRNVRAYQDRDILPPPEKRGRTGIYTDVHLARLKIIGALLERGYTLNNIRDLLSAWEQGRELNDILGLEVAVTSWQNPSVPSYLDYQDLIDDFGDDITPEVMTKAVKLGYIIPEGMRLRIPFPRIYNAGKELTEAGVPLDAVLTHVSLVREEVDKLADRFIGMIIHHLVDEKYGDDALPEGEDVPKLADFITRIRPLADAVVSDELGRVLEKSINKILVDRLANVLAHIEETHD
;
A
#
# COMPACT_ATOMS: atom_id res chain seq x y z
N MET A 1 23.93 6.59 -20.00
CA MET A 1 22.55 6.86 -20.49
C MET A 1 21.73 5.60 -20.27
N LYS A 2 20.64 5.52 -19.50
CA LYS A 2 19.84 6.45 -18.70
C LYS A 2 19.27 5.62 -17.52
N SER A 3 19.58 5.95 -16.27
CA SER A 3 18.93 5.35 -15.08
C SER A 3 17.52 5.92 -14.81
N SER A 4 17.01 6.77 -15.71
CA SER A 4 15.72 7.47 -15.59
C SER A 4 14.51 6.63 -16.07
N GLU A 5 14.74 5.43 -16.62
CA GLU A 5 13.68 4.55 -17.14
C GLU A 5 13.13 3.54 -16.11
N ARG A 6 13.64 3.52 -14.87
CA ARG A 6 13.17 2.61 -13.80
C ARG A 6 12.21 3.29 -12.81
N ASN A 7 11.62 4.42 -13.18
CA ASN A 7 10.58 5.06 -12.38
C ASN A 7 9.22 4.39 -12.68
N PRO A 8 8.56 3.74 -11.71
CA PRO A 8 7.24 3.14 -11.92
C PRO A 8 6.22 4.18 -12.40
N ALA A 9 6.31 5.44 -11.96
CA ALA A 9 5.46 6.52 -12.46
C ALA A 9 5.71 6.84 -13.95
N ALA A 10 6.93 6.64 -14.47
CA ALA A 10 7.23 6.82 -15.90
C ALA A 10 6.64 5.68 -16.73
N LEU A 11 6.75 4.43 -16.25
CA LEU A 11 6.13 3.25 -16.88
C LEU A 11 4.61 3.34 -16.87
N LEU A 12 4.01 3.81 -15.77
CA LEU A 12 2.57 4.04 -15.63
C LEU A 12 2.07 5.21 -16.51
N ARG A 13 2.89 6.23 -16.75
CA ARG A 13 2.58 7.30 -17.72
C ARG A 13 2.60 6.80 -19.15
N THR A 14 3.57 5.94 -19.51
CA THR A 14 3.58 5.27 -20.81
C THR A 14 2.33 4.41 -20.99
N LEU A 15 1.83 3.78 -19.93
CA LEU A 15 0.60 2.97 -19.96
C LEU A 15 -0.70 3.75 -20.16
N LYS A 16 -0.79 4.99 -19.66
CA LYS A 16 -1.95 5.85 -19.95
C LYS A 16 -2.19 6.01 -21.46
N LYS A 17 -1.11 5.92 -22.26
CA LYS A 17 -1.15 5.97 -23.72
C LYS A 17 -1.74 4.71 -24.38
N TYR A 18 -1.72 3.56 -23.71
CA TYR A 18 -2.09 2.25 -24.29
C TYR A 18 -3.34 1.62 -23.65
N THR A 19 -3.96 2.29 -22.67
CA THR A 19 -5.04 1.70 -21.84
C THR A 19 -6.29 2.58 -21.76
N GLN A 20 -6.39 3.61 -22.61
CA GLN A 20 -7.70 4.20 -22.86
C GLN A 20 -8.60 3.12 -23.47
N PRO A 21 -9.81 2.89 -22.94
CA PRO A 21 -10.71 1.89 -23.48
C PRO A 21 -11.01 2.21 -24.94
N VAL A 22 -10.90 1.20 -25.78
CA VAL A 22 -11.29 1.18 -27.20
C VAL A 22 -12.84 1.23 -27.34
N ALA A 23 -13.49 2.09 -26.55
CA ALA A 23 -14.93 2.34 -26.64
C ALA A 23 -15.25 3.62 -27.43
N GLN A 24 -14.28 4.48 -27.74
CA GLN A 24 -14.54 5.74 -28.46
C GLN A 24 -13.45 6.21 -29.44
N SER A 25 -12.64 5.31 -29.99
CA SER A 25 -11.69 5.65 -31.07
C SER A 25 -11.72 4.62 -32.21
N ALA A 26 -12.93 4.27 -32.64
CA ALA A 26 -13.15 3.53 -33.90
C ALA A 26 -13.01 4.42 -35.16
N ALA A 27 -12.59 5.67 -35.02
CA ALA A 27 -12.26 6.55 -36.12
C ALA A 27 -11.02 7.37 -35.75
N ASP A 28 -10.00 7.32 -36.60
CA ASP A 28 -8.75 8.09 -36.55
C ASP A 28 -7.65 7.65 -35.55
N ASP A 29 -7.03 6.51 -35.79
CA ASP A 29 -5.55 6.47 -35.96
C ASP A 29 -5.12 5.18 -36.68
N THR A 30 -4.55 5.31 -37.87
CA THR A 30 -3.93 4.22 -38.63
C THR A 30 -2.56 3.83 -38.06
N GLY A 31 -2.50 3.50 -36.77
CA GLY A 31 -1.33 2.92 -36.11
C GLY A 31 -1.39 1.39 -36.16
N LYS A 32 -0.50 0.73 -36.90
CA LYS A 32 -0.41 -0.74 -36.94
C LYS A 32 -0.17 -1.32 -35.54
N HIS A 33 -1.20 -1.85 -34.88
CA HIS A 33 -1.03 -2.69 -33.69
C HIS A 33 -0.20 -3.91 -34.07
N LYS A 34 0.89 -4.15 -33.33
CA LYS A 34 1.79 -5.27 -33.60
C LYS A 34 1.19 -6.54 -33.00
N GLU A 35 0.98 -7.54 -33.86
CA GLU A 35 0.45 -8.84 -33.47
C GLU A 35 1.59 -9.80 -33.11
N PHE A 36 1.37 -10.62 -32.09
CA PHE A 36 2.34 -11.61 -31.60
C PHE A 36 1.65 -12.97 -31.43
N THR A 37 2.35 -14.03 -31.81
CA THR A 37 2.06 -15.38 -31.32
C THR A 37 2.50 -15.52 -29.87
N ILE A 38 2.05 -16.57 -29.16
CA ILE A 38 2.42 -16.78 -27.76
C ILE A 38 3.94 -16.92 -27.55
N ASP A 39 4.64 -17.51 -28.53
CA ASP A 39 6.10 -17.71 -28.48
C ASP A 39 6.84 -16.38 -28.68
N GLU A 40 6.39 -15.56 -29.63
CA GLU A 40 6.93 -14.22 -29.89
C GLU A 40 6.68 -13.29 -28.71
N LEU A 41 5.48 -13.34 -28.13
CA LEU A 41 5.12 -12.54 -26.97
C LEU A 41 5.99 -12.88 -25.76
N ALA A 42 6.17 -14.17 -25.47
CA ALA A 42 7.01 -14.61 -24.36
C ALA A 42 8.45 -14.12 -24.53
N ARG A 43 9.02 -14.28 -25.73
CA ARG A 43 10.38 -13.83 -26.05
C ARG A 43 10.52 -12.31 -25.91
N GLU A 44 9.60 -11.53 -26.46
CA GLU A 44 9.66 -10.07 -26.44
C GLU A 44 9.42 -9.48 -25.05
N ALA A 45 8.70 -10.20 -24.19
CA ALA A 45 8.48 -9.85 -22.79
C ALA A 45 9.60 -10.32 -21.84
N GLY A 46 10.59 -11.09 -22.32
CA GLY A 46 11.60 -11.70 -21.46
C GLY A 46 11.02 -12.77 -20.52
N SER A 47 9.95 -13.45 -20.93
CA SER A 47 9.25 -14.48 -20.16
C SER A 47 9.25 -15.83 -20.90
N THR A 48 8.55 -16.82 -20.36
CA THR A 48 8.37 -18.13 -21.00
C THR A 48 6.90 -18.34 -21.39
N VAL A 49 6.67 -19.15 -22.42
CA VAL A 49 5.31 -19.54 -22.86
C VAL A 49 4.51 -20.14 -21.71
N ARG A 50 5.17 -20.92 -20.85
CA ARG A 50 4.58 -21.49 -19.63
C ARG A 50 4.06 -20.40 -18.69
N ASN A 51 4.85 -19.36 -18.45
CA ASN A 51 4.44 -18.25 -17.57
C ASN A 51 3.32 -17.43 -18.20
N VAL A 52 3.37 -17.18 -19.52
CA VAL A 52 2.30 -16.48 -20.23
C VAL A 52 0.97 -17.22 -20.06
N ARG A 53 0.94 -18.55 -20.25
CA ARG A 53 -0.27 -19.36 -20.02
C ARG A 53 -0.71 -19.33 -18.56
N ALA A 54 0.23 -19.47 -17.63
CA ALA A 54 -0.08 -19.42 -16.20
C ALA A 54 -0.69 -18.07 -15.77
N TYR A 55 -0.32 -16.97 -16.42
CA TYR A 55 -0.93 -15.65 -16.16
C TYR A 55 -2.31 -15.51 -16.77
N GLN A 56 -2.59 -16.19 -17.89
CA GLN A 56 -3.92 -16.25 -18.48
C GLN A 56 -4.88 -17.11 -17.68
N ASP A 57 -4.44 -18.30 -17.27
CA ASP A 57 -5.24 -19.22 -16.43
C ASP A 57 -5.60 -18.59 -15.08
N ARG A 58 -4.85 -17.55 -14.69
CA ARG A 58 -5.07 -16.74 -13.51
C ARG A 58 -5.59 -15.35 -13.85
N ASP A 59 -6.24 -15.12 -14.99
CA ASP A 59 -6.85 -13.84 -15.42
C ASP A 59 -6.00 -12.56 -15.20
N ILE A 60 -4.68 -12.69 -15.05
CA ILE A 60 -3.75 -11.57 -14.89
C ILE A 60 -3.44 -11.00 -16.27
N LEU A 61 -3.49 -11.86 -17.29
CA LEU A 61 -3.39 -11.51 -18.69
C LEU A 61 -4.71 -11.85 -19.39
N PRO A 62 -5.34 -10.91 -20.11
CA PRO A 62 -6.53 -11.18 -20.89
C PRO A 62 -6.32 -12.32 -21.90
N PRO A 63 -7.40 -13.04 -22.26
CA PRO A 63 -7.33 -14.05 -23.29
C PRO A 63 -6.98 -13.40 -24.65
N PRO A 64 -6.29 -14.13 -25.54
CA PRO A 64 -5.91 -13.61 -26.84
C PRO A 64 -7.09 -13.62 -27.80
N GLU A 65 -6.99 -12.85 -28.88
CA GLU A 65 -7.94 -12.94 -29.98
C GLU A 65 -7.78 -14.27 -30.71
N LYS A 66 -8.86 -15.03 -30.84
CA LYS A 66 -8.81 -16.34 -31.52
C LYS A 66 -8.89 -16.14 -33.02
N ARG A 67 -7.80 -16.46 -33.73
CA ARG A 67 -7.77 -16.53 -35.19
C ARG A 67 -7.55 -17.99 -35.60
N GLY A 68 -8.67 -18.72 -35.78
CA GLY A 68 -8.64 -20.16 -36.03
C GLY A 68 -8.15 -20.95 -34.81
N ARG A 69 -7.06 -21.72 -34.98
CA ARG A 69 -6.44 -22.51 -33.90
C ARG A 69 -5.35 -21.75 -33.12
N THR A 70 -5.04 -20.52 -33.54
CA THR A 70 -3.95 -19.73 -32.98
C THR A 70 -4.51 -18.52 -32.23
N GLY A 71 -4.04 -18.31 -31.00
CA GLY A 71 -4.32 -17.10 -30.23
C GLY A 71 -3.34 -15.99 -30.64
N ILE A 72 -3.88 -14.82 -30.99
CA ILE A 72 -3.13 -13.63 -31.37
C ILE A 72 -3.15 -12.62 -30.23
N TYR A 73 -1.97 -12.11 -29.90
CA TYR A 73 -1.75 -11.12 -28.85
C TYR A 73 -1.35 -9.79 -29.46
N THR A 74 -1.66 -8.71 -28.76
CA THR A 74 -1.36 -7.34 -29.20
C THR A 74 -0.25 -6.70 -28.38
N ASP A 75 0.16 -5.50 -28.78
CA ASP A 75 1.06 -4.63 -28.03
C ASP A 75 0.58 -4.34 -26.59
N VAL A 76 -0.73 -4.30 -26.36
CA VAL A 76 -1.32 -4.19 -25.01
C VAL A 76 -0.92 -5.38 -24.13
N HIS A 77 -0.96 -6.60 -24.67
CA HIS A 77 -0.57 -7.80 -23.94
C HIS A 77 0.93 -7.80 -23.59
N LEU A 78 1.76 -7.32 -24.52
CA LEU A 78 3.20 -7.20 -24.33
C LEU A 78 3.54 -6.19 -23.23
N ALA A 79 2.88 -5.03 -23.23
CA ALA A 79 3.06 -4.01 -22.20
C ALA A 79 2.69 -4.55 -20.81
N ARG A 80 1.54 -5.24 -20.72
CA ARG A 80 1.09 -5.89 -19.48
C ARG A 80 2.07 -6.94 -18.97
N LEU A 81 2.60 -7.80 -19.82
CA LEU A 81 3.60 -8.80 -19.42
C LEU A 81 4.90 -8.20 -18.89
N LYS A 82 5.37 -7.09 -19.49
CA LYS A 82 6.57 -6.39 -19.01
C LYS A 82 6.37 -5.79 -17.61
N ILE A 83 5.15 -5.35 -17.29
CA ILE A 83 4.80 -4.85 -15.95
C ILE A 83 4.78 -5.99 -14.94
N ILE A 84 4.13 -7.11 -15.28
CA ILE A 84 4.10 -8.30 -14.43
C ILE A 84 5.54 -8.71 -14.10
N GLY A 85 6.42 -8.80 -15.11
CA GLY A 85 7.84 -9.09 -14.90
C GLY A 85 8.53 -8.09 -13.98
N ALA A 86 8.37 -6.79 -14.24
CA ALA A 86 9.00 -5.73 -13.45
C ALA A 86 8.48 -5.63 -12.00
N LEU A 87 7.26 -6.07 -11.72
CA LEU A 87 6.70 -6.14 -10.37
C LEU A 87 7.18 -7.40 -9.64
N LEU A 88 7.23 -8.54 -10.32
CA LEU A 88 7.78 -9.78 -9.77
C LEU A 88 9.26 -9.64 -9.39
N GLU A 89 10.07 -8.95 -10.21
CA GLU A 89 11.47 -8.65 -9.90
C GLU A 89 11.65 -7.80 -8.63
N ARG A 90 10.60 -7.05 -8.24
CA ARG A 90 10.57 -6.22 -7.04
C ARG A 90 9.93 -6.92 -5.84
N GLY A 91 9.62 -8.21 -5.96
CA GLY A 91 9.11 -9.03 -4.86
C GLY A 91 7.59 -9.05 -4.69
N TYR A 92 6.82 -8.44 -5.60
CA TYR A 92 5.35 -8.47 -5.53
C TYR A 92 4.81 -9.87 -5.85
N THR A 93 3.79 -10.31 -5.11
CA THR A 93 3.14 -11.60 -5.38
C THR A 93 2.20 -11.52 -6.57
N LEU A 94 1.93 -12.66 -7.23
CA LEU A 94 1.04 -12.71 -8.40
C LEU A 94 -0.41 -12.30 -8.08
N ASN A 95 -0.88 -12.57 -6.86
CA ASN A 95 -2.23 -12.17 -6.44
C ASN A 95 -2.32 -10.64 -6.34
N ASN A 96 -1.34 -9.99 -5.73
CA ASN A 96 -1.32 -8.53 -5.59
C ASN A 96 -1.18 -7.84 -6.95
N ILE A 97 -0.43 -8.44 -7.88
CA ILE A 97 -0.34 -7.95 -9.26
C ILE A 97 -1.68 -8.08 -9.98
N ARG A 98 -2.42 -9.18 -9.76
CA ARG A 98 -3.77 -9.36 -10.34
C ARG A 98 -4.70 -8.27 -9.85
N ASP A 99 -4.80 -8.08 -8.53
CA ASP A 99 -5.73 -7.11 -7.94
C ASP A 99 -5.42 -5.67 -8.41
N LEU A 100 -4.13 -5.34 -8.49
CA LEU A 100 -3.61 -4.09 -9.02
C LEU A 100 -4.05 -3.85 -10.47
N LEU A 101 -3.90 -4.87 -11.33
CA LEU A 101 -4.25 -4.78 -12.74
C LEU A 101 -5.77 -4.74 -12.97
N SER A 102 -6.54 -5.52 -12.21
CA SER A 102 -7.99 -5.61 -12.34
C SER A 102 -8.70 -4.31 -11.97
N ALA A 103 -8.17 -3.57 -11.01
CA ALA A 103 -8.78 -2.31 -10.63
C ALA A 103 -8.30 -1.10 -11.41
N TRP A 104 -7.07 -1.16 -11.92
CA TRP A 104 -6.63 -0.20 -12.91
C TRP A 104 -7.48 -0.26 -14.20
N GLU A 105 -7.93 -1.46 -14.62
CA GLU A 105 -8.93 -1.63 -15.70
C GLU A 105 -10.31 -1.04 -15.36
N GLN A 106 -10.66 -1.00 -14.08
CA GLN A 106 -11.93 -0.44 -13.60
C GLN A 106 -11.83 1.09 -13.34
N GLY A 107 -10.71 1.71 -13.72
CA GLY A 107 -10.49 3.14 -13.55
C GLY A 107 -10.31 3.58 -12.09
N ARG A 108 -10.11 2.64 -11.17
CA ARG A 108 -9.81 2.92 -9.75
C ARG A 108 -8.34 3.31 -9.58
N GLU A 109 -8.07 4.19 -8.63
CA GLU A 109 -6.70 4.66 -8.40
C GLU A 109 -5.85 3.55 -7.78
N LEU A 110 -4.61 3.45 -8.25
CA LEU A 110 -3.63 2.42 -7.85
C LEU A 110 -3.37 2.38 -6.33
N ASN A 111 -3.63 3.49 -5.65
CA ASN A 111 -3.47 3.63 -4.20
C ASN A 111 -4.50 2.84 -3.40
N ASP A 112 -5.66 2.51 -3.97
CA ASP A 112 -6.77 1.89 -3.24
C ASP A 112 -6.51 0.39 -2.97
N ILE A 113 -5.56 -0.24 -3.67
CA ILE A 113 -5.47 -1.72 -3.74
C ILE A 113 -4.13 -2.30 -3.33
N LEU A 114 -3.09 -1.48 -3.20
CA LEU A 114 -1.86 -1.87 -2.50
C LEU A 114 -2.02 -1.86 -0.96
N GLY A 115 -3.27 -1.83 -0.47
CA GLY A 115 -3.67 -1.60 0.90
C GLY A 115 -3.31 -2.66 1.93
N LEU A 116 -2.46 -3.66 1.61
CA LEU A 116 -2.14 -4.74 2.55
C LEU A 116 -0.72 -5.35 2.46
N GLU A 117 0.08 -5.05 1.43
CA GLU A 117 1.52 -5.44 1.40
C GLU A 117 2.48 -4.23 1.47
N VAL A 118 1.94 -3.00 1.39
CA VAL A 118 2.62 -1.76 1.81
C VAL A 118 2.27 -1.46 3.28
N ALA A 119 2.02 -2.50 4.07
CA ALA A 119 1.63 -2.39 5.48
C ALA A 119 2.78 -1.91 6.39
N VAL A 120 4.00 -1.71 5.84
CA VAL A 120 5.18 -1.45 6.68
C VAL A 120 6.03 -0.25 6.23
N THR A 121 5.87 0.34 5.05
CA THR A 121 6.86 1.33 4.60
C THR A 121 6.28 2.59 3.97
N SER A 122 6.83 3.71 4.43
CA SER A 122 6.78 5.08 3.94
C SER A 122 5.62 5.98 4.40
N TRP A 123 5.92 6.76 5.45
CA TRP A 123 5.36 8.10 5.69
C TRP A 123 5.58 9.11 4.53
N GLN A 124 6.19 8.69 3.42
CA GLN A 124 6.65 9.57 2.34
C GLN A 124 5.59 9.90 1.27
N ASN A 125 4.46 9.19 1.24
CA ASN A 125 3.33 9.60 0.43
C ASN A 125 2.20 10.08 1.35
N PRO A 126 1.84 11.37 1.32
CA PRO A 126 0.59 11.79 1.94
C PRO A 126 -0.50 10.93 1.32
N SER A 127 -1.15 10.12 2.15
CA SER A 127 -2.30 9.34 1.69
C SER A 127 -3.32 10.36 1.19
N VAL A 128 -3.71 10.25 -0.08
CA VAL A 128 -4.75 11.13 -0.62
C VAL A 128 -6.01 10.83 0.19
N PRO A 129 -6.62 11.81 0.87
CA PRO A 129 -7.83 11.56 1.63
C PRO A 129 -8.90 10.96 0.72
N SER A 130 -9.55 9.90 1.17
CA SER A 130 -10.69 9.34 0.47
C SER A 130 -11.99 9.94 1.02
N TYR A 131 -13.07 9.73 0.27
CA TYR A 131 -14.41 10.15 0.66
C TYR A 131 -15.34 8.96 0.54
N LEU A 132 -16.20 8.81 1.54
CA LEU A 132 -17.25 7.80 1.57
C LEU A 132 -18.56 8.43 2.02
N ASP A 133 -19.67 7.81 1.70
CA ASP A 133 -20.96 8.22 2.25
C ASP A 133 -21.27 7.47 3.55
N TYR A 134 -22.32 7.90 4.26
CA TYR A 134 -22.70 7.27 5.51
C TYR A 134 -23.20 5.83 5.34
N GLN A 135 -23.66 5.45 4.14
CA GLN A 135 -24.09 4.08 3.86
C GLN A 135 -22.87 3.17 3.71
N ASP A 136 -21.86 3.58 2.95
CA ASP A 136 -20.58 2.88 2.83
C ASP A 136 -19.96 2.60 4.21
N LEU A 137 -20.01 3.58 5.13
CA LEU A 137 -19.51 3.39 6.50
C LEU A 137 -20.27 2.29 7.26
N ILE A 138 -21.59 2.26 7.12
CA ILE A 138 -22.44 1.26 7.77
C ILE A 138 -22.24 -0.10 7.11
N ASP A 139 -22.05 -0.16 5.79
CA ASP A 139 -21.77 -1.40 5.08
C ASP A 139 -20.40 -1.99 5.49
N ASP A 140 -19.41 -1.13 5.75
CA ASP A 140 -18.06 -1.55 6.13
C ASP A 140 -17.94 -2.04 7.58
N PHE A 141 -18.70 -1.48 8.51
CA PHE A 141 -18.55 -1.76 9.95
C PHE A 141 -19.82 -2.26 10.65
N GLY A 142 -20.96 -2.23 9.97
CA GLY A 142 -22.23 -2.77 10.48
C GLY A 142 -22.64 -2.20 11.83
N ASP A 143 -22.99 -3.11 12.75
CA ASP A 143 -23.52 -2.81 14.08
C ASP A 143 -22.50 -2.13 15.02
N ASP A 144 -21.21 -2.12 14.67
CA ASP A 144 -20.17 -1.44 15.45
C ASP A 144 -20.25 0.09 15.33
N ILE A 145 -20.96 0.62 14.32
CA ILE A 145 -21.18 2.06 14.14
C ILE A 145 -22.24 2.56 15.14
N THR A 146 -21.77 2.80 16.36
CA THR A 146 -22.56 3.44 17.42
C THR A 146 -22.25 4.94 17.51
N PRO A 147 -23.12 5.77 18.14
CA PRO A 147 -22.85 7.19 18.35
C PRO A 147 -21.54 7.46 19.10
N GLU A 148 -21.18 6.57 20.03
CA GLU A 148 -19.96 6.65 20.84
C GLU A 148 -18.71 6.38 19.99
N VAL A 149 -18.75 5.31 19.19
CA VAL A 149 -17.69 4.94 18.24
C VAL A 149 -17.49 6.03 17.19
N MET A 150 -18.59 6.57 16.63
CA MET A 150 -18.51 7.67 15.66
C MET A 150 -17.87 8.91 16.28
N THR A 151 -18.30 9.29 17.49
CA THR A 151 -17.72 10.43 18.22
C THR A 151 -16.21 10.23 18.44
N LYS A 152 -15.80 9.02 18.80
CA LYS A 152 -14.38 8.66 19.00
C LYS A 152 -13.58 8.74 17.70
N ALA A 153 -14.10 8.18 16.60
CA ALA A 153 -13.46 8.21 15.28
C ALA A 153 -13.27 9.65 14.77
N VAL A 154 -14.26 10.52 14.99
CA VAL A 154 -14.19 11.95 14.66
C VAL A 154 -13.18 12.67 15.55
N LYS A 155 -13.22 12.46 16.87
CA LYS A 155 -12.28 13.07 17.82
C LYS A 155 -10.83 12.71 17.51
N LEU A 156 -10.58 11.46 17.10
CA LEU A 156 -9.26 10.98 16.72
C LEU A 156 -8.83 11.48 15.33
N GLY A 157 -9.76 11.99 14.52
CA GLY A 157 -9.51 12.52 13.18
C GLY A 157 -9.43 11.46 12.08
N TYR A 158 -9.92 10.25 12.32
CA TYR A 158 -9.98 9.21 11.29
C TYR A 158 -11.17 9.39 10.34
N ILE A 159 -12.22 10.06 10.82
CA ILE A 159 -13.40 10.42 10.03
C ILE A 159 -13.69 11.91 10.24
N ILE A 160 -13.93 12.65 9.17
CA ILE A 160 -14.28 14.06 9.23
C ILE A 160 -15.59 14.27 8.48
N PRO A 161 -16.70 14.60 9.17
CA PRO A 161 -17.97 14.88 8.52
C PRO A 161 -17.89 16.15 7.65
N GLU A 162 -18.20 16.01 6.37
CA GLU A 162 -18.24 17.09 5.38
C GLU A 162 -19.63 17.10 4.71
N GLY A 163 -20.62 17.58 5.47
CA GLY A 163 -22.01 17.59 5.03
C GLY A 163 -22.56 16.18 4.82
N MET A 164 -22.82 15.82 3.56
CA MET A 164 -23.37 14.52 3.18
C MET A 164 -22.31 13.43 2.96
N ARG A 165 -21.01 13.78 3.02
CA ARG A 165 -19.91 12.83 2.86
C ARG A 165 -19.01 12.84 4.07
N LEU A 166 -18.25 11.78 4.21
CA LEU A 166 -17.24 11.59 5.24
C LEU A 166 -15.87 11.60 4.56
N ARG A 167 -15.00 12.52 4.99
CA ARG A 167 -13.61 12.52 4.56
C ARG A 167 -12.80 11.60 5.47
N ILE A 168 -12.03 10.71 4.86
CA ILE A 168 -11.13 9.77 5.53
C ILE A 168 -9.69 10.23 5.27
N PRO A 169 -9.04 10.90 6.23
CA PRO A 169 -7.70 11.45 6.02
C PRO A 169 -6.63 10.36 5.91
N PHE A 170 -6.90 9.18 6.48
CA PHE A 170 -5.96 8.07 6.55
C PHE A 170 -6.61 6.78 6.02
N PRO A 171 -6.83 6.64 4.70
CA PRO A 171 -7.51 5.49 4.11
C PRO A 171 -6.88 4.14 4.47
N ARG A 172 -5.55 4.10 4.63
CA ARG A 172 -4.83 2.88 5.05
C ARG A 172 -5.23 2.43 6.46
N ILE A 173 -5.38 3.38 7.40
CA ILE A 173 -5.78 3.07 8.77
C ILE A 173 -7.25 2.65 8.80
N TYR A 174 -8.09 3.28 7.98
CA TYR A 174 -9.48 2.89 7.79
C TYR A 174 -9.59 1.43 7.31
N ASN A 175 -8.88 1.06 6.25
CA ASN A 175 -8.91 -0.29 5.69
C ASN A 175 -8.37 -1.34 6.68
N ALA A 176 -7.31 -1.04 7.42
CA ALA A 176 -6.81 -1.92 8.47
C ALA A 176 -7.85 -2.12 9.59
N GLY A 177 -8.58 -1.06 9.95
CA GLY A 177 -9.68 -1.16 10.92
C GLY A 177 -10.83 -2.02 10.41
N LYS A 178 -11.17 -1.90 9.12
CA LYS A 178 -12.19 -2.74 8.47
C LYS A 178 -11.80 -4.22 8.53
N GLU A 179 -10.59 -4.57 8.11
CA GLU A 179 -10.11 -5.96 8.11
C GLU A 179 -10.10 -6.56 9.52
N LEU A 180 -9.67 -5.80 10.53
CA LEU A 180 -9.72 -6.26 11.93
C LEU A 180 -11.16 -6.49 12.41
N THR A 181 -12.10 -5.63 11.98
CA THR A 181 -13.52 -5.76 12.32
C THR A 181 -14.15 -6.97 11.63
N GLU A 182 -13.83 -7.19 10.35
CA GLU A 182 -14.22 -8.40 9.59
C GLU A 182 -13.66 -9.69 10.22
N ALA A 183 -12.49 -9.61 10.86
CA ALA A 183 -11.90 -10.70 11.64
C ALA A 183 -12.53 -10.89 13.04
N GLY A 184 -13.53 -10.07 13.40
CA GLY A 184 -14.29 -10.17 14.65
C GLY A 184 -13.74 -9.35 15.81
N VAL A 185 -12.81 -8.42 15.57
CA VAL A 185 -12.33 -7.48 16.60
C VAL A 185 -13.28 -6.27 16.65
N PRO A 186 -13.90 -5.95 17.80
CA PRO A 186 -14.82 -4.83 17.88
C PRO A 186 -14.16 -3.49 17.50
N LEU A 187 -14.82 -2.67 16.69
CA LEU A 187 -14.27 -1.39 16.22
C LEU A 187 -13.86 -0.44 17.36
N ASP A 188 -14.59 -0.43 18.48
CA ASP A 188 -14.22 0.39 19.64
C ASP A 188 -12.86 -0.02 20.24
N ALA A 189 -12.56 -1.33 20.26
CA ALA A 189 -11.27 -1.85 20.72
C ALA A 189 -10.15 -1.46 19.75
N VAL A 190 -10.40 -1.55 18.44
CA VAL A 190 -9.47 -1.09 17.39
C VAL A 190 -9.15 0.41 17.57
N LEU A 191 -10.18 1.25 17.72
CA LEU A 191 -10.02 2.69 17.93
C LEU A 191 -9.31 3.02 19.25
N THR A 192 -9.50 2.21 20.30
CA THR A 192 -8.75 2.36 21.56
C THR A 192 -7.27 2.05 21.35
N HIS A 193 -6.96 0.98 20.64
CA HIS A 193 -5.56 0.57 20.45
C HIS A 193 -4.82 1.51 19.50
N VAL A 194 -5.46 1.99 18.44
CA VAL A 194 -4.81 2.96 17.55
C VAL A 194 -4.49 4.28 18.26
N SER A 195 -5.31 4.72 19.21
CA SER A 195 -4.99 5.92 20.01
C SER A 195 -3.79 5.69 20.92
N LEU A 196 -3.67 4.51 21.54
CA LEU A 196 -2.51 4.17 22.36
C LEU A 196 -1.22 4.10 21.52
N VAL A 197 -1.31 3.51 20.32
CA VAL A 197 -0.17 3.46 19.39
C VAL A 197 0.25 4.87 19.01
N ARG A 198 -0.70 5.77 18.72
CA ARG A 198 -0.40 7.17 18.41
C ARG A 198 0.35 7.86 19.53
N GLU A 199 -0.07 7.69 20.79
CA GLU A 199 0.63 8.28 21.94
C GLU A 199 2.08 7.79 22.05
N GLU A 200 2.35 6.51 21.78
CA GLU A 200 3.71 5.98 21.80
C GLU A 200 4.55 6.46 20.61
N VAL A 201 3.94 6.58 19.43
CA VAL A 201 4.60 7.13 18.24
C VAL A 201 4.93 8.61 18.42
N ASP A 202 4.04 9.40 19.03
CA ASP A 202 4.29 10.82 19.33
C ASP A 202 5.52 10.96 20.25
N LYS A 203 5.59 10.16 21.34
CA LYS A 203 6.77 10.12 22.23
C LYS A 203 8.04 9.70 21.49
N LEU A 204 7.94 8.78 20.53
CA LEU A 204 9.07 8.33 19.74
C LEU A 204 9.56 9.47 18.82
N ALA A 205 8.64 10.17 18.16
CA ALA A 205 8.94 11.32 17.31
C ALA A 205 9.65 12.42 18.10
N ASP A 206 9.15 12.77 19.30
CA ASP A 206 9.77 13.76 20.17
C ASP A 206 11.22 13.39 20.53
N ARG A 207 11.50 12.11 20.81
CA ARG A 207 12.86 11.64 21.08
C ARG A 207 13.77 11.73 19.86
N PHE A 208 13.27 11.36 18.67
CA PHE A 208 14.04 11.49 17.44
C PHE A 208 14.35 12.96 17.11
N ILE A 209 13.35 13.84 17.20
CA ILE A 209 13.52 15.27 16.93
C ILE A 209 14.47 15.88 17.96
N GLY A 210 14.32 15.55 19.25
CA GLY A 210 15.23 16.01 20.31
C GLY A 210 16.68 15.60 20.05
N MET A 211 16.93 14.36 19.62
CA MET A 211 18.26 13.89 19.23
C MET A 211 18.85 14.69 18.06
N ILE A 212 18.02 14.99 17.05
CA ILE A 212 18.45 15.76 15.88
C ILE A 212 18.77 17.21 16.24
N ILE A 213 17.89 17.85 17.01
CA ILE A 213 18.08 19.24 17.47
C ILE A 213 19.35 19.32 18.31
N HIS A 214 19.55 18.40 19.25
CA HIS A 214 20.74 18.38 20.09
C HIS A 214 22.05 18.35 19.28
N HIS A 215 22.18 17.41 18.34
CA HIS A 215 23.42 17.24 17.59
C HIS A 215 23.61 18.18 16.41
N LEU A 216 22.54 18.80 15.89
CA LEU A 216 22.64 19.70 14.73
C LEU A 216 22.47 21.17 15.03
N VAL A 217 21.73 21.48 16.08
CA VAL A 217 21.41 22.85 16.46
C VAL A 217 22.16 23.19 17.74
N ASP A 218 21.90 22.49 18.84
CA ASP A 218 22.40 22.87 20.16
C ASP A 218 23.94 22.78 20.23
N GLU A 219 24.54 21.72 19.68
CA GLU A 219 26.02 21.60 19.61
C GLU A 219 26.70 22.70 18.79
N LYS A 220 25.99 23.31 17.82
CA LYS A 220 26.57 24.27 16.88
C LYS A 220 26.22 25.73 17.20
N TYR A 221 25.04 25.98 17.74
CA TYR A 221 24.50 27.33 18.00
C TYR A 221 24.21 27.58 19.48
N GLY A 222 24.11 26.54 20.32
CA GLY A 222 23.71 26.62 21.73
C GLY A 222 22.20 26.45 21.94
N ASP A 223 21.80 26.13 23.17
CA ASP A 223 20.43 25.67 23.53
C ASP A 223 19.28 26.66 23.19
N ASP A 224 19.58 27.96 23.01
CA ASP A 224 18.58 29.02 22.76
C ASP A 224 18.78 29.74 21.40
N ALA A 225 19.60 29.20 20.51
CA ALA A 225 19.91 29.84 19.24
C ALA A 225 19.40 29.03 18.04
N LEU A 226 18.72 29.72 17.12
CA LEU A 226 18.28 29.13 15.86
C LEU A 226 19.36 29.25 14.77
N PRO A 227 19.39 28.32 13.80
CA PRO A 227 20.26 28.47 12.63
C PRO A 227 19.92 29.75 11.88
N GLU A 228 20.93 30.51 11.49
CA GLU A 228 20.78 31.75 10.71
C GLU A 228 21.41 31.62 9.31
N GLY A 229 20.92 32.42 8.36
CA GLY A 229 21.53 32.56 7.03
C GLY A 229 21.56 31.25 6.21
N GLU A 230 22.75 30.87 5.73
CA GLU A 230 22.95 29.71 4.84
C GLU A 230 22.72 28.35 5.49
N ASP A 231 22.56 28.29 6.81
CA ASP A 231 22.40 27.03 7.52
C ASP A 231 20.93 26.59 7.67
N VAL A 232 19.96 27.51 7.48
CA VAL A 232 18.52 27.18 7.47
C VAL A 232 18.16 26.21 6.33
N PRO A 233 18.57 26.44 5.07
CA PRO A 233 18.30 25.49 3.99
C PRO A 233 18.99 24.13 4.21
N LYS A 234 20.20 24.12 4.79
CA LYS A 234 20.94 22.88 5.06
C LYS A 234 20.23 22.02 6.11
N LEU A 235 19.64 22.64 7.14
CA LEU A 235 18.85 21.94 8.14
C LEU A 235 17.55 21.39 7.53
N ALA A 236 16.86 22.16 6.69
CA ALA A 236 15.67 21.70 5.98
C ALA A 236 15.98 20.49 5.04
N ASP A 237 17.08 20.56 4.30
CA ASP A 237 17.55 19.45 3.46
C ASP A 237 17.93 18.22 4.27
N PHE A 238 18.51 18.42 5.46
CA PHE A 238 18.87 17.33 6.36
C PHE A 238 17.62 16.66 6.94
N ILE A 239 16.64 17.43 7.43
CA ILE A 239 15.35 16.91 7.90
C ILE A 239 14.67 16.10 6.79
N THR A 240 14.71 16.59 5.55
CA THR A 240 14.17 15.88 4.38
C THR A 240 14.87 14.54 4.14
N ARG A 241 16.19 14.48 4.34
CA ARG A 241 17.01 13.27 4.20
C ARG A 241 16.85 12.27 5.36
N ILE A 242 16.56 12.74 6.57
CA ILE A 242 16.37 11.87 7.73
C ILE A 242 15.06 11.11 7.68
N ARG A 243 13.97 11.73 7.19
CA ARG A 243 12.63 11.11 7.17
C ARG A 243 12.61 9.67 6.64
N PRO A 244 13.17 9.34 5.46
CA PRO A 244 13.22 7.95 4.99
C PRO A 244 14.05 7.01 5.88
N LEU A 245 15.09 7.52 6.55
CA LEU A 245 15.94 6.70 7.42
C LEU A 245 15.22 6.36 8.73
N ALA A 246 14.51 7.34 9.30
CA ALA A 246 13.69 7.13 10.48
C ALA A 246 12.57 6.12 10.20
N ASP A 247 11.90 6.24 9.05
CA ASP A 247 10.86 5.31 8.60
C ASP A 247 11.39 3.87 8.52
N ALA A 248 12.53 3.66 7.85
CA ALA A 248 13.15 2.34 7.73
C ALA A 248 13.49 1.72 9.10
N VAL A 249 14.10 2.50 10.01
CA VAL A 249 14.45 2.01 11.34
C VAL A 249 13.21 1.65 12.16
N VAL A 250 12.18 2.50 12.16
CA VAL A 250 10.95 2.26 12.91
C VAL A 250 10.21 1.02 12.36
N SER A 251 10.13 0.90 11.04
CA SER A 251 9.57 -0.27 10.34
C SER A 251 10.25 -1.57 10.79
N ASP A 252 11.57 -1.63 10.70
CA ASP A 252 12.34 -2.84 11.00
C ASP A 252 12.28 -3.20 12.49
N GLU A 253 12.36 -2.20 13.37
CA GLU A 253 12.24 -2.40 14.82
C GLU A 253 10.83 -2.86 15.22
N LEU A 254 9.79 -2.30 14.61
CA LEU A 254 8.42 -2.75 14.84
C LEU A 254 8.23 -4.21 14.42
N GLY A 255 8.71 -4.58 13.21
CA GLY A 255 8.65 -5.96 12.73
C GLY A 255 9.35 -6.94 13.68
N ARG A 256 10.55 -6.58 14.14
CA ARG A 256 11.33 -7.38 15.10
C ARG A 256 10.63 -7.55 16.45
N VAL A 257 10.02 -6.48 16.98
CA VAL A 257 9.30 -6.51 18.27
C VAL A 257 8.00 -7.30 18.15
N LEU A 258 7.28 -7.17 17.04
CA LEU A 258 6.06 -7.93 16.78
C LEU A 258 6.34 -9.43 16.67
N GLU A 259 7.34 -9.84 15.89
CA GLU A 259 7.72 -11.26 15.77
C GLU A 259 8.08 -11.86 17.13
N LYS A 260 8.85 -11.14 17.94
CA LYS A 260 9.20 -11.57 19.30
C LYS A 260 7.96 -11.70 20.19
N SER A 261 7.01 -10.76 20.09
CA SER A 261 5.80 -10.73 20.92
C SER A 261 4.80 -11.81 20.53
N ILE A 262 4.59 -12.02 19.22
CA ILE A 262 3.73 -13.09 18.69
C ILE A 262 4.24 -14.45 19.15
N ASN A 263 5.54 -14.71 18.96
CA ASN A 263 6.14 -15.97 19.40
C ASN A 263 5.95 -16.20 20.90
N LYS A 264 6.15 -15.17 21.72
CA LYS A 264 5.91 -15.25 23.17
C LYS A 264 4.43 -15.58 23.49
N ILE A 265 3.48 -14.85 22.92
CA ILE A 265 2.04 -15.04 23.18
C ILE A 265 1.59 -16.43 22.74
N LEU A 266 2.05 -16.92 21.58
CA LEU A 266 1.70 -18.25 21.10
C LEU A 266 2.25 -19.35 21.99
N VAL A 267 3.50 -19.22 22.45
CA VAL A 267 4.12 -20.16 23.40
C VAL A 267 3.37 -20.15 24.73
N ASP A 268 3.09 -18.99 25.30
CA ASP A 268 2.37 -18.85 26.56
C ASP A 268 0.94 -19.44 26.45
N ARG A 269 0.26 -19.22 25.32
CA ARG A 269 -1.08 -19.77 25.09
C ARG A 269 -1.07 -21.28 24.90
N LEU A 270 -0.11 -21.83 24.17
CA LEU A 270 0.07 -23.28 24.03
C LEU A 270 0.37 -23.95 25.37
N ALA A 271 1.25 -23.35 26.18
CA ALA A 271 1.56 -23.83 27.52
C ALA A 271 0.31 -23.87 28.41
N ASN A 272 -0.50 -22.81 28.37
CA ASN A 272 -1.76 -22.77 29.13
C ASN A 272 -2.77 -23.82 28.66
N VAL A 273 -2.92 -24.05 27.35
CA VAL A 273 -3.83 -25.09 26.83
C VAL A 273 -3.35 -26.49 27.23
N LEU A 274 -2.05 -26.77 27.14
CA LEU A 274 -1.48 -28.05 27.54
C LEU A 274 -1.68 -28.33 29.03
N ALA A 275 -1.46 -27.33 29.89
CA ALA A 275 -1.71 -27.45 31.33
C ALA A 275 -3.19 -27.77 31.65
N HIS A 276 -4.13 -27.15 30.94
CA HIS A 276 -5.56 -27.43 31.15
C HIS A 276 -5.95 -28.85 30.70
N ILE A 277 -5.32 -29.40 29.65
CA ILE A 277 -5.56 -30.77 29.18
C ILE A 277 -5.03 -31.81 30.18
N GLU A 278 -3.88 -31.55 30.80
CA GLU A 278 -3.33 -32.42 31.85
C GLU A 278 -4.21 -32.43 33.10
N GLU A 279 -4.80 -31.29 33.50
CA GLU A 279 -5.72 -31.20 34.65
C GLU A 279 -7.10 -31.81 34.41
N THR A 280 -7.54 -32.01 33.16
CA THR A 280 -8.84 -32.64 32.85
C THR A 280 -8.76 -34.17 32.68
N HIS A 281 -7.56 -34.75 32.74
CA HIS A 281 -7.32 -36.18 32.56
C HIS A 281 -6.90 -36.94 33.83
N ASP A 282 -6.84 -36.27 34.99
CA ASP A 282 -6.78 -36.86 36.34
C ASP A 282 -8.15 -36.85 37.04
#